data_AF-A0A371JXG6-F1
#
_entry.id   AF-A0A371JXG6-F1
#
_cell.length_a   1.000
_cell.length_b   1.000
_cell.length_c   1.000
_cell.angle_alpha   90.00
_cell.angle_beta   90.00
_cell.angle_gamma   90.00
#
_symmetry.space_group_name_H-M   'P 1'
#
loop_
_entity.id
_entity.type
_entity.pdbx_description
1 polymer ?
#
loop_
_entity_poly.entity_id
_entity_poly.type
_entity_poly.pdbx_seq_one_letter_code
_entity_poly.pdbx_strand_id
1 'polypeptide(L)'
;MRDRFERSDDLYRYAQDLLPAMRAGDADATWMYSQVQDYCSSYASSPANYGRDTQAIAGMGLRTSAAMSAARNRVSARCARFSPNDDLSYASILGNRLRAAKAGNLAAEASLLTMDHPLQGDDGYIRDLIERVRNSLDPDAYFALSPRMGITSSGRRDFYGPVSGSQFSELAWQLAACRLGLPCGPNSVLMTNYCANGGICSQDPDQDFDGFVFDAAVPRQGATVLNGLVDSLVGGERTKR
;
A
#
# COMPACT_ATOMS: atom_id res chain seq x y z
N MET A 1 -3.65 4.52 -14.62
CA MET A 1 -3.61 3.03 -14.49
C MET A 1 -4.16 2.57 -13.14
N ARG A 2 -3.80 3.21 -12.02
CA ARG A 2 -4.34 2.96 -10.67
C ARG A 2 -5.86 2.78 -10.58
N ASP A 3 -6.66 3.71 -11.12
CA ASP A 3 -8.13 3.61 -11.06
C ASP A 3 -8.70 2.36 -11.76
N ARG A 4 -7.96 1.83 -12.74
CA ARG A 4 -8.32 0.58 -13.42
C ARG A 4 -7.97 -0.62 -12.55
N PHE A 5 -6.81 -0.61 -11.89
CA PHE A 5 -6.45 -1.62 -10.91
C PHE A 5 -7.51 -1.71 -9.81
N GLU A 6 -7.89 -0.59 -9.20
CA GLU A 6 -8.87 -0.52 -8.11
C GLU A 6 -10.25 -1.06 -8.48
N ARG A 7 -10.71 -0.78 -9.70
CA ARG A 7 -12.04 -1.19 -10.18
C ARG A 7 -12.05 -2.55 -10.89
N SER A 8 -10.90 -3.19 -11.11
CA SER A 8 -10.86 -4.44 -11.86
C SER A 8 -11.29 -5.62 -10.98
N ASP A 9 -12.33 -6.31 -11.45
CA ASP A 9 -12.79 -7.60 -10.91
C ASP A 9 -11.95 -8.78 -11.40
N ASP A 10 -11.16 -8.62 -12.46
CA ASP A 10 -10.24 -9.63 -12.99
C ASP A 10 -8.83 -9.03 -13.08
N LEU A 11 -8.02 -9.25 -12.05
CA LEU A 11 -6.66 -8.74 -11.98
C LEU A 11 -5.70 -9.50 -12.89
N TYR A 12 -6.02 -10.75 -13.26
CA TYR A 12 -5.25 -11.48 -14.25
C TYR A 12 -5.37 -10.82 -15.62
N ARG A 13 -6.59 -10.51 -16.06
CA ARG A 13 -6.80 -9.78 -17.33
C ARG A 13 -6.15 -8.41 -17.29
N TYR A 14 -6.31 -7.67 -16.20
CA TYR A 14 -5.65 -6.37 -16.05
C TYR A 14 -4.11 -6.49 -16.18
N ALA A 15 -3.49 -7.50 -15.53
CA ALA A 15 -2.07 -7.75 -15.64
C ALA A 15 -1.63 -8.10 -17.07
N GLN A 16 -2.41 -8.93 -17.78
CA GLN A 16 -2.13 -9.27 -19.19
C GLN A 16 -2.15 -8.02 -20.09
N ASP A 17 -3.06 -7.09 -19.84
CA ASP A 17 -3.16 -5.85 -20.60
C ASP A 17 -1.99 -4.87 -20.34
N LEU A 18 -1.25 -5.02 -19.24
CA LEU A 18 -0.03 -4.26 -18.96
C LEU A 18 1.20 -4.80 -19.71
N LEU A 19 1.21 -6.09 -20.07
CA LEU A 19 2.39 -6.76 -20.63
C LEU A 19 2.96 -6.12 -21.90
N PRO A 20 2.17 -5.58 -22.85
CA PRO A 20 2.72 -4.88 -24.01
C PRO A 20 3.52 -3.63 -23.61
N ALA A 21 2.99 -2.82 -22.70
CA ALA A 21 3.66 -1.60 -22.22
C ALA A 21 4.91 -1.94 -21.40
N MET A 22 4.84 -2.97 -20.55
CA MET A 22 6.02 -3.47 -19.83
C MET A 22 7.14 -3.92 -20.78
N ARG A 23 6.80 -4.62 -21.86
CA ARG A 23 7.78 -5.03 -22.89
C ARG A 23 8.39 -3.85 -23.62
N ALA A 24 7.68 -2.73 -23.71
CA ALA A 24 8.19 -1.46 -24.24
C ALA A 24 9.01 -0.65 -23.22
N GLY A 25 9.17 -1.14 -21.99
CA GLY A 25 9.94 -0.46 -20.93
C GLY A 25 9.15 0.59 -20.14
N ASP A 26 7.81 0.59 -20.23
CA ASP A 26 6.97 1.52 -19.48
C ASP A 26 7.08 1.29 -17.97
N ALA A 27 7.52 2.33 -17.25
CA ALA A 27 7.80 2.28 -15.83
C ALA A 27 6.53 2.11 -15.00
N ASP A 28 5.46 2.80 -15.37
CA ASP A 28 4.18 2.80 -14.65
C ASP A 28 3.44 1.48 -14.84
N ALA A 29 3.46 0.92 -16.05
CA ALA A 29 2.90 -0.40 -16.32
C ALA A 29 3.65 -1.48 -15.51
N THR A 30 4.98 -1.37 -15.44
CA THR A 30 5.81 -2.30 -14.65
C THR A 30 5.54 -2.16 -13.14
N TRP A 31 5.40 -0.92 -12.65
CA TRP A 31 4.98 -0.66 -11.26
C TRP A 31 3.61 -1.27 -10.97
N MET A 32 2.61 -0.99 -11.80
CA MET A 32 1.26 -1.51 -11.62
C MET A 32 1.18 -3.03 -11.71
N TYR A 33 1.99 -3.66 -12.56
CA TYR A 33 2.09 -5.11 -12.60
C TYR A 33 2.62 -5.67 -11.26
N SER A 34 3.64 -5.04 -10.68
CA SER A 34 4.14 -5.43 -9.36
C SER A 34 3.10 -5.26 -8.24
N GLN A 35 2.20 -4.28 -8.36
CA GLN A 35 1.09 -4.09 -7.41
C GLN A 35 0.06 -5.23 -7.52
N VAL A 36 -0.23 -5.71 -8.73
CA VAL A 36 -1.07 -6.90 -8.93
C VAL A 36 -0.41 -8.14 -8.33
N GLN A 37 0.89 -8.33 -8.57
CA GLN A 37 1.62 -9.45 -8.00
C GLN A 37 1.56 -9.44 -6.47
N ASP A 38 1.85 -8.29 -5.85
CA ASP A 38 1.82 -8.13 -4.40
C ASP A 38 0.43 -8.43 -3.82
N TYR A 39 -0.61 -7.81 -4.37
CA TYR A 39 -2.01 -8.02 -3.96
C TYR A 39 -2.48 -9.48 -4.09
N CYS A 40 -2.12 -10.16 -5.18
CA CYS A 40 -2.57 -11.52 -5.46
C CYS A 40 -1.66 -12.63 -4.93
N SER A 41 -0.46 -12.30 -4.44
CA SER A 41 0.59 -13.27 -4.07
C SER A 41 0.11 -14.35 -3.10
N SER A 42 -0.56 -13.94 -2.02
CA SER A 42 -1.04 -14.86 -0.98
C SER A 42 -2.08 -15.85 -1.51
N TYR A 43 -3.00 -15.39 -2.37
CA TYR A 43 -3.97 -16.27 -3.03
C TYR A 43 -3.29 -17.20 -4.03
N ALA A 44 -2.47 -16.64 -4.93
CA ALA A 44 -1.88 -17.38 -6.05
C ALA A 44 -0.90 -18.48 -5.60
N SER A 45 -0.26 -18.31 -4.44
CA SER A 45 0.64 -19.32 -3.88
C SER A 45 -0.05 -20.67 -3.62
N SER A 46 -1.31 -20.65 -3.20
CA SER A 46 -2.14 -21.85 -3.02
C SER A 46 -3.63 -21.47 -2.89
N PRO A 47 -4.38 -21.39 -4.00
CA PRO A 47 -5.80 -21.04 -3.98
C PRO A 47 -6.64 -21.94 -3.06
N ALA A 48 -6.31 -23.24 -3.03
CA ALA A 48 -7.01 -24.21 -2.20
C ALA A 48 -6.75 -23.99 -0.69
N ASN A 49 -5.51 -23.71 -0.28
CA ASN A 49 -5.21 -23.37 1.11
C ASN A 49 -5.87 -22.04 1.48
N TYR A 50 -5.74 -21.03 0.62
CA TYR A 50 -6.32 -19.71 0.85
C TYR A 50 -7.83 -19.80 1.11
N GLY A 51 -8.55 -20.60 0.33
CA GLY A 51 -9.97 -20.87 0.52
C GLY A 51 -10.28 -21.59 1.83
N ARG A 52 -9.51 -22.63 2.19
CA ARG A 52 -9.67 -23.34 3.48
C ARG A 52 -9.43 -22.42 4.68
N ASP A 53 -8.36 -21.63 4.64
CA ASP A 53 -8.04 -20.67 5.71
C ASP A 53 -9.16 -19.63 5.84
N THR A 54 -9.73 -19.17 4.71
CA THR A 54 -10.84 -18.23 4.70
C THR A 54 -12.10 -18.82 5.33
N GLN A 55 -12.39 -20.11 5.09
CA GLN A 55 -13.49 -20.83 5.74
C GLN A 55 -13.23 -21.03 7.24
N ALA A 56 -12.00 -21.37 7.63
CA ALA A 56 -11.61 -21.50 9.03
C ALA A 56 -11.79 -20.17 9.78
N ILE A 57 -11.34 -19.05 9.19
CA ILE A 57 -11.52 -17.70 9.74
C ILE A 57 -12.99 -17.37 9.96
N ALA A 58 -13.86 -17.70 8.99
CA ALA A 58 -15.30 -17.51 9.11
C ALA A 58 -15.88 -18.35 10.27
N GLY A 59 -15.37 -19.57 10.49
CA GLY A 59 -15.80 -20.47 11.55
C GLY A 59 -15.31 -20.12 12.96
N MET A 60 -14.31 -19.24 13.12
CA MET A 60 -13.78 -18.89 14.45
C MET A 60 -14.73 -18.08 15.33
N GLY A 61 -15.74 -17.42 14.75
CA GLY A 61 -16.71 -16.61 15.50
C GLY A 61 -16.10 -15.39 16.20
N LEU A 62 -14.93 -14.91 15.77
CA LEU A 62 -14.33 -13.68 16.28
C LEU A 62 -15.10 -12.47 15.74
N ARG A 63 -15.02 -11.34 16.46
CA ARG A 63 -15.69 -10.09 16.08
C ARG A 63 -15.36 -9.64 14.65
N THR A 64 -14.11 -9.83 14.21
CA THR A 64 -13.62 -9.45 12.87
C THR A 64 -13.74 -10.57 11.84
N SER A 65 -14.16 -11.79 12.21
CA SER A 65 -14.17 -12.97 11.31
C SER A 65 -14.95 -12.72 10.02
N ALA A 66 -16.13 -12.10 10.10
CA ALA A 66 -16.97 -11.82 8.94
C ALA A 66 -16.30 -10.83 7.97
N ALA A 67 -15.77 -9.73 8.49
CA ALA A 67 -15.09 -8.71 7.70
C ALA A 67 -13.81 -9.28 7.05
N MET A 68 -13.02 -10.06 7.81
CA MET A 68 -11.81 -10.71 7.29
C MET A 68 -12.13 -11.72 6.20
N SER A 69 -13.16 -12.55 6.40
CA SER A 69 -13.62 -13.49 5.37
C SER A 69 -14.08 -12.77 4.11
N ALA A 70 -14.84 -11.67 4.25
CA ALA A 70 -15.28 -10.86 3.11
C ALA A 70 -14.10 -10.24 2.33
N ALA A 71 -13.12 -9.66 3.03
CA ALA A 71 -11.92 -9.10 2.40
C ALA A 71 -11.11 -10.16 1.66
N ARG A 72 -10.91 -11.34 2.28
CA ARG A 72 -10.23 -12.48 1.63
C ARG A 72 -11.00 -13.02 0.43
N ASN A 73 -12.33 -13.10 0.52
CA ASN A 73 -13.17 -13.49 -0.61
C ASN A 73 -13.02 -12.48 -1.77
N ARG A 74 -12.96 -11.18 -1.47
CA ARG A 74 -12.69 -10.14 -2.49
C ARG A 74 -11.33 -10.32 -3.16
N VAL A 75 -10.27 -10.62 -2.41
CA VAL A 75 -8.96 -10.98 -2.99
C VAL A 75 -9.09 -12.19 -3.90
N SER A 76 -9.69 -13.28 -3.42
CA SER A 76 -9.83 -14.52 -4.20
C SER A 76 -10.63 -14.34 -5.48
N ALA A 77 -11.72 -13.56 -5.45
CA ALA A 77 -12.53 -13.26 -6.63
C ALA A 77 -11.72 -12.49 -7.68
N ARG A 78 -11.00 -11.45 -7.24
CA ARG A 78 -10.18 -10.61 -8.12
C ARG A 78 -8.96 -11.32 -8.69
N CYS A 79 -8.41 -12.27 -7.95
CA CYS A 79 -7.20 -13.01 -8.30
C CYS A 79 -7.49 -14.41 -8.86
N ALA A 80 -8.76 -14.79 -9.07
CA ALA A 80 -9.20 -16.17 -9.26
C ALA A 80 -8.46 -16.96 -10.35
N ARG A 81 -7.99 -16.26 -11.39
CA ARG A 81 -7.31 -16.84 -12.55
C ARG A 81 -5.80 -17.01 -12.38
N PHE A 82 -5.21 -16.44 -11.33
CA PHE A 82 -3.82 -16.71 -10.98
C PHE A 82 -3.67 -18.09 -10.37
N SER A 83 -2.53 -18.70 -10.66
CA SER A 83 -2.11 -20.02 -10.22
C SER A 83 -0.68 -19.94 -9.65
N PRO A 84 -0.21 -21.00 -8.98
CA PRO A 84 1.18 -21.05 -8.53
C PRO A 84 2.23 -20.92 -9.66
N ASN A 85 1.84 -21.17 -10.91
CA ASN A 85 2.74 -21.11 -12.07
C ASN A 85 2.91 -19.70 -12.64
N ASP A 86 2.10 -18.71 -12.22
CA ASP A 86 2.18 -17.35 -12.74
C ASP A 86 3.31 -16.50 -12.10
N ASP A 87 4.07 -17.08 -11.18
CA ASP A 87 5.20 -16.47 -10.45
C ASP A 87 4.90 -15.08 -9.86
N LEU A 88 4.09 -15.07 -8.80
CA LEU A 88 3.83 -13.90 -7.96
C LEU A 88 4.73 -13.91 -6.70
N SER A 89 5.95 -14.42 -6.85
CA SER A 89 6.91 -14.53 -5.74
C SER A 89 7.46 -13.16 -5.33
N TYR A 90 7.98 -13.07 -4.10
CA TYR A 90 8.71 -11.89 -3.62
C TYR A 90 9.84 -11.48 -4.56
N ALA A 91 10.59 -12.45 -5.10
CA ALA A 91 11.68 -12.18 -6.04
C ALA A 91 11.16 -11.55 -7.35
N SER A 92 10.01 -12.02 -7.86
CA SER A 92 9.37 -11.45 -9.04
C SER A 92 8.86 -10.03 -8.80
N ILE A 93 8.24 -9.79 -7.64
CA ILE A 93 7.78 -8.46 -7.20
C ILE A 93 8.96 -7.49 -7.10
N LEU A 94 10.03 -7.89 -6.39
CA LEU A 94 11.25 -7.10 -6.24
C LEU A 94 11.89 -6.80 -7.60
N GLY A 95 11.99 -7.81 -8.48
CA GLY A 95 12.54 -7.64 -9.83
C GLY A 95 11.74 -6.66 -10.68
N ASN A 96 10.40 -6.68 -10.61
CA ASN A 96 9.55 -5.71 -11.30
C ASN A 96 9.70 -4.31 -10.71
N ARG A 97 9.71 -4.16 -9.37
CA ARG A 97 9.92 -2.87 -8.71
C ARG A 97 11.28 -2.26 -9.05
N LEU A 98 12.33 -3.08 -9.11
CA LEU A 98 13.67 -2.65 -9.55
C LEU A 98 13.67 -2.15 -11.00
N ARG A 99 12.98 -2.84 -11.91
CA ARG A 99 12.84 -2.39 -13.30
C ARG A 99 12.07 -1.08 -13.41
N ALA A 100 10.93 -0.97 -12.72
CA ALA A 100 10.11 0.24 -12.72
C ALA A 100 10.88 1.44 -12.15
N ALA A 101 11.59 1.26 -11.03
CA ALA A 101 12.40 2.32 -10.42
C ALA A 101 13.54 2.78 -11.34
N LYS A 102 14.27 1.84 -11.96
CA LYS A 102 15.33 2.16 -12.95
C LYS A 102 14.79 2.86 -14.20
N ALA A 103 13.52 2.62 -14.55
CA ALA A 103 12.83 3.29 -15.64
C ALA A 103 12.18 4.63 -15.22
N GLY A 104 12.34 5.06 -13.96
CA GLY A 104 11.92 6.38 -13.48
C GLY A 104 10.62 6.43 -12.68
N ASN A 105 10.03 5.29 -12.31
CA ASN A 105 8.84 5.29 -11.45
C ASN A 105 9.22 5.53 -9.98
N LEU A 106 8.80 6.67 -9.43
CA LEU A 106 9.15 7.12 -8.08
C LEU A 106 8.52 6.25 -6.98
N ALA A 107 7.29 5.77 -7.17
CA ALA A 107 6.64 4.90 -6.19
C ALA A 107 7.35 3.54 -6.08
N ALA A 108 7.82 3.00 -7.20
CA ALA A 108 8.65 1.81 -7.22
C ALA A 108 9.98 2.04 -6.49
N GLU A 109 10.64 3.17 -6.73
CA GLU A 109 11.88 3.54 -6.04
C GLU A 109 11.68 3.67 -4.52
N ALA A 110 10.59 4.32 -4.08
CA ALA A 110 10.21 4.41 -2.68
C ALA A 110 9.93 3.03 -2.06
N SER A 111 9.22 2.16 -2.77
CA SER A 111 8.93 0.79 -2.31
C SER A 111 10.20 -0.05 -2.13
N LEU A 112 11.22 0.18 -2.93
CA LEU A 112 12.50 -0.53 -2.80
C LEU A 112 13.22 -0.17 -1.50
N LEU A 113 13.13 1.09 -1.06
CA LEU A 113 13.65 1.49 0.25
C LEU A 113 12.93 0.77 1.40
N THR A 114 11.62 0.54 1.27
CA THR A 114 10.85 -0.16 2.31
C THR A 114 11.09 -1.67 2.31
N MET A 115 11.53 -2.22 1.18
CA MET A 115 11.99 -3.60 1.02
C MET A 115 13.48 -3.80 1.35
N ASP A 116 14.16 -2.78 1.90
CA ASP A 116 15.61 -2.79 2.17
C ASP A 116 16.49 -3.09 0.93
N HIS A 117 16.01 -2.72 -0.25
CA HIS A 117 16.70 -2.83 -1.54
C HIS A 117 16.77 -1.50 -2.31
N PRO A 118 17.16 -0.37 -1.69
CA PRO A 118 17.20 0.92 -2.39
C PRO A 118 18.16 0.86 -3.60
N LEU A 119 17.94 1.70 -4.62
CA LEU A 119 18.83 1.71 -5.79
C LEU A 119 20.27 2.07 -5.42
N GLN A 120 20.43 2.93 -4.41
CA GLN A 120 21.72 3.25 -3.79
C GLN A 120 21.58 3.21 -2.27
N GLY A 121 22.62 2.73 -1.60
CA GLY A 121 22.59 2.52 -0.14
C GLY A 121 23.12 3.68 0.67
N ASP A 122 23.56 4.78 0.04
CA ASP A 122 24.14 5.89 0.76
C ASP A 122 23.07 6.82 1.35
N ASP A 123 23.46 7.43 2.47
CA ASP A 123 22.64 8.33 3.26
C ASP A 123 22.16 9.56 2.48
N GLY A 124 22.94 10.03 1.49
CA GLY A 124 22.58 11.16 0.65
C GLY A 124 21.43 10.83 -0.27
N TYR A 125 21.52 9.70 -0.96
CA TYR A 125 20.49 9.18 -1.84
C TYR A 125 19.16 8.93 -1.12
N ILE A 126 19.19 8.33 0.08
CA ILE A 126 17.95 8.05 0.83
C ILE A 126 17.24 9.36 1.22
N ARG A 127 17.99 10.38 1.67
CA ARG A 127 17.42 11.70 1.99
C ARG A 127 16.81 12.37 0.76
N ASP A 128 17.54 12.35 -0.35
CA ASP A 128 17.06 12.88 -1.63
C ASP A 128 15.78 12.16 -2.10
N LEU A 129 15.72 10.83 -1.99
CA LEU A 129 14.52 10.07 -2.33
C LEU A 129 13.31 10.49 -1.48
N ILE A 130 13.48 10.63 -0.17
CA ILE A 130 12.39 11.08 0.72
C ILE A 130 11.93 12.49 0.33
N GLU A 131 12.85 13.39 0.04
CA GLU A 131 12.53 14.74 -0.41
C GLU A 131 11.79 14.74 -1.75
N ARG A 132 12.25 13.97 -2.74
CA ARG A 132 11.57 13.81 -4.03
C ARG A 132 10.16 13.24 -3.88
N VAL A 133 9.96 12.26 -3.00
CA VAL A 133 8.62 11.73 -2.70
C VAL A 133 7.73 12.82 -2.12
N ARG A 134 8.21 13.61 -1.15
CA ARG A 134 7.42 14.72 -0.58
C ARG A 134 7.07 15.78 -1.62
N ASN A 135 8.03 16.16 -2.44
CA ASN A 135 7.85 17.24 -3.41
C ASN A 135 7.00 16.82 -4.62
N SER A 136 6.90 15.52 -4.92
CA SER A 136 6.10 15.04 -6.05
C SER A 136 4.60 15.12 -5.80
N LEU A 137 4.17 15.08 -4.53
CA LEU A 137 2.76 14.92 -4.14
C LEU A 137 2.09 13.71 -4.81
N ASP A 138 2.88 12.70 -5.21
CA ASP A 138 2.38 11.48 -5.82
C ASP A 138 1.79 10.55 -4.74
N PRO A 139 0.47 10.30 -4.74
CA PRO A 139 -0.16 9.43 -3.75
C PRO A 139 0.43 8.01 -3.70
N ASP A 140 0.83 7.45 -4.84
CA ASP A 140 1.41 6.10 -4.87
C ASP A 140 2.80 6.08 -4.23
N ALA A 141 3.59 7.14 -4.42
CA ALA A 141 4.93 7.25 -3.82
C ALA A 141 4.87 7.51 -2.31
N TYR A 142 3.93 8.35 -1.86
CA TYR A 142 3.66 8.57 -0.43
C TYR A 142 3.29 7.26 0.27
N PHE A 143 2.37 6.50 -0.32
CA PHE A 143 1.95 5.22 0.24
C PHE A 143 3.08 4.19 0.22
N ALA A 144 3.80 4.07 -0.89
CA ALA A 144 4.92 3.13 -1.02
C ALA A 144 6.03 3.38 0.00
N LEU A 145 6.30 4.64 0.35
CA LEU A 145 7.31 5.03 1.35
C LEU A 145 6.84 4.81 2.80
N SER A 146 5.52 4.81 3.05
CA SER A 146 4.95 4.91 4.39
C SER A 146 5.50 3.92 5.42
N PRO A 147 5.72 2.62 5.10
CA PRO A 147 6.23 1.66 6.08
C PRO A 147 7.64 2.00 6.58
N ARG A 148 8.49 2.59 5.72
CA ARG A 148 9.83 3.03 6.15
C ARG A 148 9.76 4.22 7.08
N MET A 149 8.74 5.05 6.96
CA MET A 149 8.55 6.23 7.80
C MET A 149 8.01 5.87 9.20
N GLY A 150 7.60 4.61 9.39
CA GLY A 150 7.08 4.09 10.65
C GLY A 150 8.12 3.85 11.75
N ILE A 151 7.84 2.89 12.63
CA ILE A 151 8.65 2.55 13.81
C ILE A 151 10.07 2.13 13.44
N THR A 152 10.29 1.54 12.25
CA THR A 152 11.61 1.11 11.76
C THR A 152 12.62 2.25 11.67
N SER A 153 12.14 3.49 11.56
CA SER A 153 12.95 4.72 11.53
C SER A 153 13.04 5.44 12.88
N SER A 154 12.64 4.79 13.97
CA SER A 154 12.67 5.38 15.32
C SER A 154 14.08 5.82 15.70
N GLY A 155 14.18 6.98 16.36
CA GLY A 155 15.47 7.59 16.74
C GLY A 155 16.28 8.18 15.59
N ARG A 156 15.79 8.13 14.34
CA ARG A 156 16.50 8.64 13.15
C ARG A 156 15.75 9.79 12.46
N ARG A 157 15.05 10.62 13.22
CA ARG A 157 14.28 11.77 12.67
C ARG A 157 15.14 12.78 11.93
N ASP A 158 16.35 13.04 12.39
CA ASP A 158 17.28 13.96 11.68
C ASP A 158 17.69 13.41 10.31
N PHE A 159 17.56 12.09 10.11
CA PHE A 159 17.86 11.42 8.86
C PHE A 159 16.63 11.27 7.96
N TYR A 160 15.51 10.77 8.48
CA TYR A 160 14.28 10.52 7.71
C TYR A 160 13.34 11.73 7.63
N GLY A 161 13.60 12.80 8.39
CA GLY A 161 12.76 13.98 8.49
C GLY A 161 11.74 13.94 9.63
N PRO A 162 10.98 15.03 9.83
CA PRO A 162 10.16 15.23 11.03
C PRO A 162 8.97 14.27 11.16
N VAL A 163 8.41 13.82 10.03
CA VAL A 163 7.28 12.86 10.01
C VAL A 163 7.83 11.44 9.84
N SER A 164 8.60 11.00 10.83
CA SER A 164 9.23 9.66 10.83
C SER A 164 9.40 9.08 12.24
N GLY A 165 9.59 7.77 12.30
CA GLY A 165 10.04 7.06 13.51
C GLY A 165 8.95 6.74 14.51
N SER A 166 7.68 6.73 14.09
CA SER A 166 6.55 6.34 14.94
C SER A 166 5.43 5.68 14.13
N GLN A 167 4.53 4.95 14.79
CA GLN A 167 3.34 4.41 14.11
C GLN A 167 2.46 5.53 13.54
N PHE A 168 2.34 6.67 14.24
CA PHE A 168 1.61 7.83 13.71
C PHE A 168 2.29 8.43 12.48
N SER A 169 3.61 8.29 12.33
CA SER A 169 4.30 8.75 11.14
C SER A 169 3.88 7.93 9.93
N GLU A 170 3.92 6.59 10.02
CA GLU A 170 3.44 5.71 8.94
C GLU A 170 1.99 5.99 8.56
N LEU A 171 1.10 6.08 9.56
CA LEU A 171 -0.31 6.43 9.34
C LEU A 171 -0.45 7.81 8.70
N ALA A 172 0.36 8.81 9.10
CA ALA A 172 0.31 10.14 8.52
C ALA A 172 0.64 10.12 7.02
N TRP A 173 1.64 9.34 6.61
CA TRP A 173 1.99 9.18 5.20
C TRP A 173 0.89 8.49 4.39
N GLN A 174 0.23 7.49 4.96
CA GLN A 174 -0.89 6.80 4.30
C GLN A 174 -2.12 7.71 4.17
N LEU A 175 -2.46 8.45 5.22
CA LEU A 175 -3.55 9.44 5.20
C LEU A 175 -3.25 10.60 4.24
N ALA A 176 -1.99 11.05 4.19
CA ALA A 176 -1.54 12.03 3.19
C ALA A 176 -1.73 11.49 1.77
N ALA A 177 -1.37 10.23 1.51
CA ALA A 177 -1.65 9.59 0.22
C ALA A 177 -3.15 9.59 -0.13
N CYS A 178 -4.03 9.27 0.84
CA CYS A 178 -5.48 9.36 0.64
C CYS A 178 -5.93 10.78 0.26
N ARG A 179 -5.44 11.81 0.96
CA ARG A 179 -5.73 13.22 0.65
C ARG A 179 -5.21 13.65 -0.73
N LEU A 180 -4.14 13.03 -1.20
CA LEU A 180 -3.55 13.23 -2.53
C LEU A 180 -4.24 12.40 -3.63
N GLY A 181 -5.31 11.67 -3.31
CA GLY A 181 -6.13 10.95 -4.29
C GLY A 181 -5.81 9.46 -4.42
N LEU A 182 -5.12 8.86 -3.44
CA LEU A 182 -5.10 7.40 -3.30
C LEU A 182 -6.52 6.89 -2.96
N PRO A 183 -7.02 5.85 -3.62
CA PRO A 183 -8.31 5.27 -3.27
C PRO A 183 -8.30 4.64 -1.88
N CYS A 184 -9.04 5.25 -0.96
CA CYS A 184 -9.08 4.88 0.45
C CYS A 184 -10.47 4.53 0.97
N GLY A 185 -11.46 4.38 0.09
CA GLY A 185 -12.81 3.97 0.48
C GLY A 185 -12.89 2.52 0.98
N PRO A 186 -14.04 2.09 1.53
CA PRO A 186 -14.22 0.80 2.21
C PRO A 186 -13.84 -0.43 1.36
N ASN A 187 -14.02 -0.35 0.04
CA ASN A 187 -13.73 -1.43 -0.90
C ASN A 187 -12.40 -1.25 -1.65
N SER A 188 -11.58 -0.27 -1.28
CA SER A 188 -10.30 -0.04 -1.95
C SER A 188 -9.32 -1.19 -1.70
N VAL A 189 -8.30 -1.28 -2.55
CA VAL A 189 -7.19 -2.22 -2.36
C VAL A 189 -6.54 -2.03 -0.98
N LEU A 190 -6.37 -0.79 -0.53
CA LEU A 190 -5.82 -0.46 0.78
C LEU A 190 -6.62 -1.11 1.91
N MET A 191 -7.92 -0.81 1.99
CA MET A 191 -8.80 -1.35 3.04
C MET A 191 -8.89 -2.87 2.97
N THR A 192 -8.93 -3.42 1.77
CA THR A 192 -8.96 -4.87 1.55
C THR A 192 -7.68 -5.54 2.09
N ASN A 193 -6.50 -4.99 1.79
CA ASN A 193 -5.21 -5.54 2.24
C ASN A 193 -5.02 -5.45 3.75
N TYR A 194 -5.39 -4.33 4.36
CA TYR A 194 -5.34 -4.15 5.83
C TYR A 194 -6.12 -5.26 6.56
N CYS A 195 -7.30 -5.59 6.05
CA CYS A 195 -8.15 -6.60 6.64
C CYS A 195 -7.73 -8.03 6.26
N ALA A 196 -7.52 -8.32 4.97
CA ALA A 196 -7.23 -9.67 4.48
C ALA A 196 -5.87 -10.23 4.92
N ASN A 197 -4.86 -9.35 5.03
CA ASN A 197 -3.48 -9.71 5.37
C ASN A 197 -3.08 -9.27 6.78
N GLY A 198 -3.48 -8.06 7.20
CA GLY A 198 -3.14 -7.53 8.52
C GLY A 198 -4.11 -7.95 9.63
N GLY A 199 -5.29 -8.46 9.28
CA GLY A 199 -6.35 -8.77 10.22
C GLY A 199 -6.98 -7.54 10.90
N ILE A 200 -6.63 -6.34 10.45
CA ILE A 200 -7.13 -5.07 10.96
C ILE A 200 -8.30 -4.65 10.06
N CYS A 201 -9.51 -5.03 10.49
CA CYS A 201 -10.73 -4.85 9.70
C CYS A 201 -11.64 -3.79 10.31
N SER A 202 -12.18 -2.90 9.47
CA SER A 202 -13.25 -2.02 9.93
C SER A 202 -14.47 -2.83 10.37
N GLN A 203 -15.16 -2.33 11.39
CA GLN A 203 -16.46 -2.84 11.84
C GLN A 203 -17.62 -2.18 11.09
N ASP A 204 -17.34 -1.06 10.42
CA ASP A 204 -18.30 -0.32 9.60
C ASP A 204 -17.99 -0.57 8.11
N PRO A 205 -18.89 -1.22 7.35
CA PRO A 205 -18.65 -1.57 5.95
C PRO A 205 -18.59 -0.35 5.02
N ASP A 206 -19.05 0.83 5.45
CA ASP A 206 -19.03 2.05 4.65
C ASP A 206 -17.85 2.98 5.02
N GLN A 207 -17.08 2.62 6.03
CA GLN A 207 -15.98 3.43 6.54
C GLN A 207 -14.76 3.41 5.61
N ASP A 208 -14.26 4.60 5.31
CA ASP A 208 -13.00 4.79 4.61
C ASP A 208 -11.78 4.68 5.55
N PHE A 209 -10.59 4.70 4.97
CA PHE A 209 -9.36 4.54 5.72
C PHE A 209 -9.14 5.66 6.75
N ASP A 210 -9.57 6.90 6.46
CA ASP A 210 -9.42 8.03 7.39
C ASP A 210 -10.25 7.80 8.65
N GLY A 211 -11.55 7.53 8.50
CA GLY A 211 -12.42 7.18 9.62
C GLY A 211 -11.92 5.95 10.38
N PHE A 212 -11.49 4.93 9.65
CA PHE A 212 -10.98 3.69 10.25
C PHE A 212 -9.75 3.91 11.11
N VAL A 213 -8.77 4.68 10.65
CA VAL A 213 -7.55 4.98 11.42
C VAL A 213 -7.90 5.69 12.72
N PHE A 214 -8.79 6.69 12.67
CA PHE A 214 -9.18 7.43 13.88
C PHE A 214 -9.99 6.60 14.88
N ASP A 215 -10.81 5.66 14.40
CA ASP A 215 -11.61 4.80 15.27
C ASP A 215 -10.82 3.64 15.86
N ALA A 216 -9.92 3.04 15.08
CA ALA A 216 -9.25 1.78 15.43
C ALA A 216 -7.86 1.97 16.05
N ALA A 217 -7.12 3.01 15.66
CA ALA A 217 -5.69 3.12 15.94
C ALA A 217 -5.27 4.37 16.73
N VAL A 218 -6.14 5.38 16.85
CA VAL A 218 -5.76 6.70 17.36
C VAL A 218 -6.60 7.12 18.56
N PRO A 219 -6.04 7.19 19.78
CA PRO A 219 -6.72 7.79 20.92
C PRO A 219 -7.07 9.26 20.63
N ARG A 220 -8.12 9.81 21.28
CA ARG A 220 -8.56 11.21 21.06
C ARG A 220 -7.42 12.25 21.10
N GLN A 221 -6.45 12.08 21.99
CA GLN A 221 -5.29 12.99 22.11
C GLN A 221 -4.28 12.80 20.95
N GLY A 222 -4.18 11.59 20.41
CA GLY A 222 -3.36 11.28 19.24
C GLY A 222 -3.93 11.83 17.94
N ALA A 223 -5.25 12.10 17.88
CA ALA A 223 -5.91 12.55 16.65
C ALA A 223 -5.41 13.93 16.20
N THR A 224 -5.20 14.85 17.15
CA THR A 224 -4.62 16.17 16.87
C THR A 224 -3.19 16.05 16.35
N VAL A 225 -2.38 15.17 16.95
CA VAL A 225 -1.00 14.94 16.52
C VAL A 225 -0.96 14.39 15.11
N LEU A 226 -1.75 13.36 14.83
CA LEU A 226 -1.80 12.72 13.51
C LEU A 226 -2.23 13.72 12.43
N ASN A 227 -3.29 14.50 12.66
CA ASN A 227 -3.72 15.54 11.72
C ASN A 227 -2.61 16.57 11.44
N GLY A 228 -1.89 17.04 12.47
CA GLY A 228 -0.77 17.95 12.30
C GLY A 228 0.37 17.35 11.45
N LEU A 229 0.66 16.05 11.62
CA LEU A 229 1.63 15.35 10.78
C LEU A 229 1.17 15.26 9.32
N VAL A 230 -0.10 14.90 9.07
CA VAL A 230 -0.66 14.82 7.72
C VAL A 230 -0.62 16.20 7.05
N ASP A 231 -1.03 17.26 7.74
CA ASP A 231 -1.01 18.63 7.22
C ASP A 231 0.41 19.07 6.85
N SER A 232 1.40 18.72 7.66
CA SER A 232 2.82 19.02 7.36
C SER A 232 3.35 18.29 6.12
N LEU A 233 2.74 17.17 5.73
CA LEU A 233 3.11 16.37 4.57
C LEU A 233 2.47 16.85 3.26
N VAL A 234 1.22 17.34 3.32
CA VAL A 234 0.48 17.80 2.12
C VAL A 234 0.48 19.32 1.94
N GLY A 235 1.14 20.05 2.86
CA GLY A 235 1.21 21.52 2.86
C GLY A 235 0.07 22.14 3.68
N GLY A 236 0.38 22.48 4.93
CA GLY A 236 -0.54 23.17 5.82
C GLY A 236 -0.42 24.69 5.68
N GLU A 237 -1.21 25.29 4.81
CA GLU A 237 -2.02 26.47 5.14
C GLU A 237 -3.28 26.47 4.24
N ARG A 238 -4.42 26.00 4.78
CA ARG A 238 -5.69 26.65 4.43
C ARG A 238 -5.62 28.03 5.04
N THR A 239 -5.17 29.02 4.26
CA THR A 239 -5.40 30.42 4.59
C THR A 239 -6.90 30.59 4.75
N LYS A 240 -7.34 30.82 6.00
CA LYS A 240 -8.72 31.19 6.30
C LYS A 240 -9.06 32.42 5.46
N ARG A 241 -10.13 32.34 4.66
CA ARG A 241 -10.87 33.55 4.26
C ARG A 241 -11.72 34.02 5.43
#